data_AF-A0A9P7CD48-F1
#
_entry.id   AF-A0A9P7CD48-F1
#
_cell.length_a   1.000
_cell.length_b   1.000
_cell.length_c   1.000
_cell.angle_alpha   90.00
_cell.angle_beta   90.00
_cell.angle_gamma   90.00
#
_symmetry.space_group_name_H-M   'P 1'
#
loop_
_entity.id
_entity.type
_entity.pdbx_description
1 polymer ?
#
loop_
_entity_poly.entity_id
_entity_poly.type
_entity_poly.pdbx_seq_one_letter_code
_entity_poly.pdbx_strand_id
1 'polypeptide(L)'
;MTFYLSSLLSEIPFRSSSAPLLSQLKRLVQHPPSSRPPIDDLNASLNSIIYRSLDSSVGDRPPRPSHWKKYWTQQLQDAADYRNRCYRRWRRAFGIDKVYWWHQHQQANTSFRQAVLDAKRLSWQAFCKSLESDFTKAISKWK
;
A
#
# COMPACT_ATOMS: atom_id res chain seq x y z
N MET A 1 16.63 -4.61 16.05
CA MET A 1 16.19 -6.03 16.02
C MET A 1 14.80 -6.25 15.44
N THR A 2 14.19 -5.26 14.78
CA THR A 2 12.83 -5.34 14.20
C THR A 2 12.80 -5.59 12.68
N PHE A 3 13.90 -5.30 11.97
CA PHE A 3 14.00 -5.51 10.51
C PHE A 3 14.12 -6.99 10.10
N TYR A 4 14.77 -7.83 10.90
CA TYR A 4 14.93 -9.27 10.60
C TYR A 4 13.62 -10.05 10.71
N LEU A 5 12.75 -9.70 11.67
CA LEU A 5 11.43 -10.34 11.82
C LEU A 5 10.48 -9.99 10.66
N SER A 6 10.59 -8.77 10.11
CA SER A 6 9.83 -8.34 8.92
C SER A 6 10.20 -9.13 7.66
N SER A 7 11.50 -9.44 7.45
CA SER A 7 11.94 -10.24 6.30
C SER A 7 11.48 -11.70 6.39
N LEU A 8 11.61 -12.32 7.57
CA LEU A 8 11.16 -13.70 7.82
C LEU A 8 9.65 -13.87 7.65
N LEU A 9 8.86 -12.89 8.08
CA LEU A 9 7.40 -12.89 7.89
C LEU A 9 6.97 -12.67 6.42
N SER A 10 7.88 -12.24 5.53
CA SER A 10 7.61 -12.10 4.10
C SER A 10 8.00 -13.30 3.25
N GLU A 11 9.04 -14.03 3.64
CA GLU A 11 9.49 -15.22 2.91
C GLU A 11 8.54 -16.42 3.09
N ILE A 12 7.99 -16.63 4.29
CA ILE A 12 7.11 -17.77 4.60
C ILE A 12 5.81 -17.74 3.76
N PRO A 13 5.03 -16.64 3.69
CA PRO A 13 3.81 -16.60 2.90
C PRO A 13 4.09 -16.64 1.40
N PHE A 14 5.21 -16.06 0.92
CA PHE A 14 5.58 -16.12 -0.49
C PHE A 14 6.02 -17.52 -0.93
N ARG A 15 6.92 -18.17 -0.18
CA ARG A 15 7.33 -19.56 -0.48
C ARG A 15 6.14 -20.52 -0.52
N SER A 16 5.26 -20.42 0.47
CA SER A 16 4.07 -21.29 0.54
C SER A 16 3.11 -21.01 -0.62
N SER A 17 2.86 -19.74 -0.93
CA SER A 17 1.92 -19.34 -2.00
C SER A 17 2.48 -19.58 -3.42
N SER A 18 3.81 -19.60 -3.59
CA SER A 18 4.48 -19.80 -4.87
C SER A 18 4.73 -21.26 -5.24
N ALA A 19 4.63 -22.19 -4.28
CA ALA A 19 4.90 -23.61 -4.50
C ALA A 19 4.10 -24.24 -5.66
N PRO A 20 2.80 -23.95 -5.85
CA PRO A 20 2.05 -24.49 -6.99
C PRO A 20 2.56 -23.98 -8.34
N LEU A 21 2.88 -22.68 -8.41
CA LEU A 21 3.41 -22.07 -9.63
C LEU A 21 4.80 -22.61 -9.96
N LEU A 22 5.66 -22.82 -8.95
CA LEU A 22 6.97 -23.43 -9.12
C LEU A 22 6.87 -24.86 -9.67
N SER A 23 5.95 -25.67 -9.14
CA SER A 23 5.69 -27.03 -9.64
C SER A 23 5.20 -27.02 -11.08
N GLN A 24 4.32 -26.08 -11.43
CA GLN A 24 3.85 -25.89 -12.80
C GLN A 24 4.99 -25.51 -13.76
N LEU A 25 5.85 -24.58 -13.37
CA LEU A 25 7.02 -24.17 -14.16
C LEU A 25 8.01 -25.32 -14.36
N LYS A 26 8.32 -26.07 -13.29
CA LYS A 26 9.18 -27.27 -13.38
C LYS A 26 8.63 -28.29 -14.37
N ARG A 27 7.31 -28.54 -14.33
CA ARG A 27 6.65 -29.46 -15.27
C ARG A 27 6.75 -28.98 -16.71
N LEU A 28 6.58 -27.68 -16.98
CA LEU A 28 6.72 -27.10 -18.32
C LEU A 28 8.15 -27.19 -18.86
N VAL A 29 9.15 -27.09 -17.98
CA VAL A 29 10.57 -27.28 -18.36
C VAL A 29 10.88 -28.75 -18.65
N GLN A 30 10.37 -29.67 -17.82
CA GLN A 30 10.59 -31.12 -17.98
C GLN A 30 9.81 -31.71 -19.15
N HIS A 31 8.63 -31.15 -19.45
CA HIS A 31 7.73 -31.60 -20.51
C HIS A 31 7.29 -30.38 -21.33
N PRO A 32 8.19 -29.85 -22.21
CA PRO A 32 7.88 -28.69 -23.02
C PRO A 32 6.70 -28.98 -23.96
N PRO A 33 5.64 -28.17 -23.90
CA PRO A 33 4.52 -28.32 -24.81
C PRO A 33 4.94 -27.99 -26.25
N SER A 34 4.32 -28.65 -27.23
CA SER A 34 4.55 -28.37 -28.65
C SER A 34 4.06 -26.98 -29.08
N SER A 35 3.17 -26.37 -28.30
CA SER A 35 2.67 -25.01 -28.48
C SER A 35 3.18 -24.07 -27.39
N ARG A 36 3.19 -22.77 -27.67
CA ARG A 36 3.58 -21.74 -26.69
C ARG A 36 2.79 -21.91 -25.38
N PRO A 37 3.47 -21.99 -24.21
CA PRO A 37 2.78 -22.05 -22.93
C PRO A 37 2.07 -20.71 -22.63
N PRO A 38 1.05 -20.71 -21.75
CA PRO A 38 0.26 -19.51 -21.45
C PRO A 38 1.06 -18.53 -20.57
N ILE A 39 2.02 -17.81 -21.17
CA ILE A 39 2.96 -16.91 -20.48
C ILE A 39 2.22 -15.80 -19.72
N ASP A 40 1.14 -15.27 -20.28
CA ASP A 40 0.39 -14.18 -19.65
C ASP A 40 -0.32 -14.64 -18.36
N ASP A 41 -0.84 -15.86 -18.35
CA ASP A 41 -1.46 -16.45 -17.15
C ASP A 41 -0.41 -16.76 -16.08
N LEU A 42 0.77 -17.24 -16.48
CA LEU A 42 1.90 -17.46 -15.57
C LEU A 42 2.36 -16.15 -14.94
N ASN A 43 2.45 -15.07 -15.73
CA ASN A 43 2.79 -13.74 -15.26
C ASN A 43 1.71 -13.17 -14.33
N ALA A 44 0.43 -13.36 -14.67
CA ALA A 44 -0.68 -12.93 -13.82
C ALA A 44 -0.65 -13.68 -12.47
N SER A 45 -0.39 -14.98 -12.50
CA SER A 45 -0.25 -15.83 -11.30
C SER A 45 0.91 -15.38 -10.41
N LEU A 46 2.10 -15.15 -10.99
CA LEU A 46 3.27 -14.67 -10.26
C LEU A 46 3.02 -13.31 -9.61
N ASN A 47 2.48 -12.35 -10.37
CA ASN A 47 2.14 -11.02 -9.86
C ASN A 47 1.12 -11.12 -8.71
N SER A 48 0.10 -11.97 -8.86
CA SER A 48 -0.90 -12.20 -7.81
C SER A 48 -0.25 -12.73 -6.52
N ILE A 49 0.65 -13.71 -6.63
CA ILE A 49 1.38 -14.27 -5.49
C ILE A 49 2.24 -13.19 -4.81
N ILE A 50 3.05 -12.45 -5.57
CA ILE A 50 3.90 -11.38 -5.04
C ILE A 50 3.05 -10.37 -4.26
N TYR A 51 1.98 -9.85 -4.86
CA TYR A 51 1.16 -8.84 -4.19
C TYR A 51 0.41 -9.38 -2.97
N ARG A 52 -0.12 -10.60 -3.03
CA ARG A 52 -0.81 -11.22 -1.88
C ARG A 52 0.14 -11.47 -0.72
N SER A 53 1.34 -11.96 -1.00
CA SER A 53 2.36 -12.18 0.02
C SER A 53 2.77 -10.87 0.68
N LEU A 54 3.00 -9.82 -0.11
CA LEU A 54 3.29 -8.48 0.41
C LEU A 54 2.16 -7.94 1.30
N ASP A 55 0.90 -8.05 0.86
CA ASP A 55 -0.25 -7.62 1.67
C ASP A 55 -0.34 -8.40 2.98
N SER A 56 -0.16 -9.73 2.93
CA SER A 56 -0.23 -10.59 4.12
C SER A 56 0.87 -10.29 5.14
N SER A 57 2.07 -9.93 4.67
CA SER A 57 3.21 -9.62 5.54
C SER A 57 3.17 -8.21 6.10
N VAL A 58 2.54 -7.27 5.40
CA VAL A 58 2.31 -5.91 5.91
C VAL A 58 1.14 -5.88 6.89
N GLY A 59 0.23 -6.87 6.83
CA GLY A 59 -0.94 -7.01 7.70
C GLY A 59 -1.96 -5.88 7.51
N ASP A 60 -3.16 -6.05 8.07
CA ASP A 60 -4.05 -4.92 8.31
C ASP A 60 -3.37 -4.01 9.34
N ARG A 61 -2.93 -2.83 8.90
CA ARG A 61 -2.39 -1.84 9.83
C ARG A 61 -3.49 -1.54 10.85
N PRO A 62 -3.23 -1.69 12.16
CA PRO A 62 -4.19 -1.26 13.16
C PRO A 62 -4.57 0.19 12.87
N PRO A 63 -5.84 0.59 13.10
CA PRO A 63 -6.23 1.98 12.99
C PRO A 63 -5.24 2.78 13.81
N ARG A 64 -4.55 3.70 13.12
CA ARG A 64 -3.41 4.37 13.74
C ARG A 64 -3.91 5.13 14.97
N PRO A 65 -3.16 5.11 16.09
CA PRO A 65 -3.61 5.74 17.31
C PRO A 65 -4.05 7.19 17.06
N SER A 66 -5.18 7.61 17.63
CA SER A 66 -5.78 8.94 17.43
C SER A 66 -4.78 10.11 17.58
N HIS A 67 -3.77 9.94 18.43
CA HIS A 67 -2.76 10.96 18.72
C HIS A 67 -1.58 11.03 17.74
N TRP A 68 -1.35 10.05 16.88
CA TRP A 68 -0.05 9.93 16.20
C TRP A 68 0.21 11.02 15.14
N LYS A 69 -0.84 11.71 14.67
CA LYS A 69 -0.76 12.88 13.79
C LYS A 69 -1.95 13.80 14.03
N LYS A 70 -1.76 14.87 14.81
CA LYS A 70 -2.79 15.93 15.00
C LYS A 70 -3.33 16.52 13.70
N TYR A 71 -2.55 16.43 12.61
CA TYR A 71 -2.95 16.88 11.28
C TYR A 71 -3.78 15.85 10.49
N TRP A 72 -3.99 14.64 11.01
CA TRP A 72 -4.72 13.57 10.31
C TRP A 72 -6.23 13.73 10.53
N THR A 73 -6.94 14.18 9.50
CA THR A 73 -8.38 14.44 9.52
C THR A 73 -9.16 13.30 8.87
N GLN A 74 -10.48 13.25 9.09
CA GLN A 74 -11.37 12.30 8.39
C GLN A 74 -11.26 12.46 6.86
N GLN A 75 -11.14 13.69 6.37
CA GLN A 75 -10.94 13.96 4.94
C GLN A 75 -9.65 13.32 4.38
N LEU A 76 -8.57 13.31 5.15
CA LEU A 76 -7.33 12.60 4.76
C LEU A 76 -7.51 11.08 4.78
N GLN A 77 -8.30 10.57 5.72
CA GLN A 77 -8.64 9.16 5.78
C GLN A 77 -9.45 8.74 4.55
N ASP A 78 -10.50 9.49 4.20
CA ASP A 78 -11.34 9.23 3.03
C ASP A 78 -10.51 9.29 1.72
N ALA A 79 -9.60 10.25 1.61
CA ALA A 79 -8.67 10.35 0.47
C ALA A 79 -7.70 9.15 0.41
N ALA A 80 -7.18 8.69 1.56
CA ALA A 80 -6.34 7.50 1.63
C ALA A 80 -7.10 6.24 1.23
N ASP A 81 -8.34 6.10 1.69
CA ASP A 81 -9.20 4.96 1.38
C ASP A 81 -9.63 4.95 -0.08
N TYR A 82 -9.91 6.11 -0.66
CA TYR A 82 -10.14 6.26 -2.09
C TYR A 82 -8.93 5.80 -2.92
N ARG A 83 -7.72 6.28 -2.59
CA ARG A 83 -6.48 5.85 -3.23
C ARG A 83 -6.28 4.33 -3.16
N ASN A 84 -6.52 3.74 -1.98
CA ASN A 84 -6.40 2.30 -1.75
C ASN A 84 -7.47 1.51 -2.52
N ARG A 85 -8.68 2.04 -2.66
CA ARG A 85 -9.75 1.45 -3.46
C ARG A 85 -9.38 1.39 -4.93
N CYS A 86 -8.85 2.48 -5.50
CA CYS A 86 -8.35 2.52 -6.88
C CYS A 86 -7.22 1.51 -7.10
N TYR A 87 -6.27 1.41 -6.16
CA TYR A 87 -5.20 0.41 -6.23
C TYR A 87 -5.72 -1.03 -6.24
N ARG A 88 -6.68 -1.34 -5.36
CA ARG A 88 -7.32 -2.67 -5.30
C ARG A 88 -8.07 -3.01 -6.58
N ARG A 89 -8.77 -2.04 -7.18
CA ARG A 89 -9.45 -2.22 -8.47
C ARG A 89 -8.45 -2.44 -9.60
N TRP A 90 -7.38 -1.64 -9.67
CA TRP A 90 -6.29 -1.83 -10.63
C TRP A 90 -5.68 -3.23 -10.56
N ARG A 91 -5.40 -3.75 -9.35
CA ARG A 91 -4.85 -5.09 -9.17
C ARG A 91 -5.76 -6.21 -9.69
N ARG A 92 -7.08 -5.99 -9.67
CA ARG A 92 -8.08 -6.97 -10.12
C ARG A 92 -8.56 -6.75 -11.55
N ALA A 93 -8.15 -5.65 -12.18
CA ALA A 93 -8.55 -5.27 -13.52
C ALA A 93 -7.79 -6.08 -14.58
N PHE A 94 -8.42 -6.26 -15.74
CA PHE A 94 -7.87 -6.96 -16.89
C PHE A 94 -7.99 -6.10 -18.15
N GLY A 95 -7.10 -6.31 -19.13
CA GLY A 95 -7.12 -5.57 -20.38
C GLY A 95 -7.07 -4.05 -20.20
N ILE A 96 -7.91 -3.33 -20.95
CA ILE A 96 -7.93 -1.85 -20.99
C ILE A 96 -8.31 -1.21 -19.65
N ASP A 97 -9.10 -1.90 -18.82
CA ASP A 97 -9.48 -1.42 -17.49
C ASP A 97 -8.28 -1.25 -16.57
N LYS A 98 -7.18 -2.00 -16.82
CA LYS A 98 -5.95 -1.87 -16.05
C LYS A 98 -5.31 -0.50 -16.24
N VAL A 99 -5.35 0.05 -17.46
CA VAL A 99 -4.85 1.40 -17.73
C VAL A 99 -5.74 2.45 -17.05
N TYR A 100 -7.06 2.28 -17.17
CA TYR A 100 -8.03 3.16 -16.53
C TYR A 100 -7.85 3.23 -15.00
N TRP A 101 -7.84 2.07 -14.32
CA TRP A 101 -7.70 2.03 -12.87
C TRP A 101 -6.32 2.46 -12.39
N TRP A 102 -5.27 2.27 -13.20
CA TRP A 102 -3.94 2.80 -12.90
C TRP A 102 -3.96 4.33 -12.89
N HIS A 103 -4.54 4.94 -13.92
CA HIS A 103 -4.67 6.40 -14.00
C HIS A 103 -5.49 6.96 -12.83
N GLN A 104 -6.61 6.32 -12.48
CA GLN A 104 -7.41 6.69 -11.30
C GLN A 104 -6.61 6.60 -10.00
N HIS A 105 -5.78 5.57 -9.85
CA HIS A 105 -4.91 5.44 -8.68
C HIS A 105 -3.85 6.55 -8.62
N GLN A 106 -3.22 6.89 -9.75
CA GLN A 106 -2.23 7.96 -9.83
C GLN A 106 -2.84 9.30 -9.42
N GLN A 107 -4.00 9.66 -9.97
CA GLN A 107 -4.71 10.89 -9.59
C GLN A 107 -5.03 10.92 -8.10
N ALA A 108 -5.66 9.85 -7.58
CA ALA A 108 -5.98 9.74 -6.15
C ALA A 108 -4.74 9.84 -5.25
N ASN A 109 -3.61 9.28 -5.68
CA ASN A 109 -2.35 9.33 -4.94
C ASN A 109 -1.74 10.74 -4.94
N THR A 110 -1.79 11.47 -6.06
CA THR A 110 -1.33 12.86 -6.14
C THR A 110 -2.18 13.76 -5.25
N SER A 111 -3.51 13.68 -5.36
CA SER A 111 -4.42 14.46 -4.51
C SER A 111 -4.23 14.15 -3.03
N PHE A 112 -4.08 12.87 -2.66
CA PHE A 112 -3.81 12.47 -1.29
C PHE A 112 -2.48 13.05 -0.77
N ARG A 113 -1.41 12.99 -1.56
CA ARG A 113 -0.10 13.55 -1.18
C ARG A 113 -0.18 15.05 -0.96
N GLN A 114 -0.86 15.77 -1.86
CA GLN A 114 -1.06 17.20 -1.74
C GLN A 114 -1.84 17.55 -0.46
N ALA A 115 -2.98 16.88 -0.22
CA ALA A 115 -3.77 17.08 0.98
C ALA A 115 -2.97 16.82 2.27
N VAL A 116 -2.09 15.82 2.29
CA VAL A 116 -1.20 15.56 3.44
C VAL A 116 -0.20 16.71 3.65
N LEU A 117 0.36 17.27 2.57
CA LEU A 117 1.28 18.40 2.67
C LEU A 117 0.56 19.64 3.21
N ASP A 118 -0.64 19.92 2.72
CA ASP A 118 -1.42 21.08 3.15
C ASP A 118 -1.88 20.94 4.60
N ALA A 119 -2.34 19.76 5.01
CA ALA A 119 -2.70 19.49 6.40
C ALA A 119 -1.51 19.65 7.36
N LYS A 120 -0.31 19.22 6.95
CA LYS A 120 0.93 19.45 7.71
C LYS A 120 1.24 20.94 7.84
N ARG A 121 1.15 21.70 6.75
CA ARG A 121 1.38 23.15 6.74
C ARG A 121 0.40 23.88 7.66
N LEU A 122 -0.89 23.57 7.56
CA LEU A 122 -1.93 24.15 8.41
C LEU A 122 -1.72 23.81 9.88
N SER A 123 -1.37 22.56 10.20
CA SER A 123 -1.06 22.15 11.56
C SER A 123 0.17 22.87 12.12
N TRP A 124 1.18 23.14 11.28
CA TRP A 124 2.35 23.91 11.67
C TRP A 124 2.00 25.38 11.92
N GLN A 125 1.24 26.01 11.02
CA GLN A 125 0.76 27.38 11.22
C GLN A 125 -0.08 27.54 12.49
N ALA A 126 -0.97 26.58 12.77
CA ALA A 126 -1.76 26.59 13.99
C ALA A 126 -0.90 26.45 15.26
N PHE A 127 0.18 25.66 15.18
CA PHE A 127 1.15 25.56 16.26
C PHE A 127 1.91 26.88 16.49
N CYS A 128 2.43 27.51 15.43
CA CYS A 128 3.09 28.82 15.53
C CYS A 128 2.18 29.89 16.16
N LYS A 129 0.92 29.99 15.71
CA LYS A 129 -0.07 30.90 16.31
C LYS A 129 -0.31 30.62 17.79
N SER A 130 -0.37 29.33 18.17
CA SER A 130 -0.52 28.95 19.58
C SER A 130 0.69 29.33 20.42
N LEU A 131 1.91 29.28 19.87
CA LEU A 131 3.12 29.72 20.55
C LEU A 131 3.13 31.24 20.76
N GLU A 132 2.70 32.01 19.75
CA GLU A 132 2.61 33.47 19.82
C GLU A 132 1.59 33.94 20.87
N SER A 133 0.49 33.21 21.05
CA SER A 133 -0.55 33.60 22.01
C SER A 133 -0.27 33.16 23.44
N ASP A 134 0.26 31.94 23.65
CA ASP A 134 0.25 31.32 24.98
C ASP A 134 1.30 30.19 25.09
N PHE A 135 2.58 30.57 25.17
CA PHE A 135 3.75 29.69 25.07
C PHE A 135 3.71 28.45 25.97
N THR A 136 3.39 28.61 27.26
CA THR A 136 3.36 27.51 28.24
C THR A 136 2.27 26.48 27.94
N LYS A 137 1.12 26.94 27.44
CA LYS A 137 -0.03 26.12 27.05
C LYS A 137 0.18 25.44 25.69
N ALA A 138 0.95 26.07 24.81
CA ALA A 138 1.37 25.48 23.55
C ALA A 138 2.34 24.32 23.78
N ILE A 139 3.32 24.44 24.67
CA ILE A 139 4.29 23.36 24.94
C ILE A 139 3.66 22.18 25.70
N SER A 140 2.70 22.40 26.61
CA SER A 140 2.06 21.32 27.37
C SER A 140 1.22 20.36 26.52
N LYS A 141 0.70 20.82 25.37
CA LYS A 141 -0.08 19.99 24.44
C LYS A 141 0.78 19.04 23.59
N TRP A 142 2.11 19.16 23.62
CA TRP A 142 3.02 18.45 22.71
C TRP A 142 4.13 17.67 23.44
N LYS A 143 4.00 17.49 24.76
CA LYS A 143 4.64 16.39 25.51
C LYS A 143 3.83 15.12 25.36
#